data_AF-A0A849RM64-F1
#
_entry.id   AF-A0A849RM64-F1
#
_cell.length_a   1.000
_cell.length_b   1.000
_cell.length_c   1.000
_cell.angle_alpha   90.00
_cell.angle_beta   90.00
_cell.angle_gamma   90.00
#
_symmetry.space_group_name_H-M   'P 1'
#
loop_
_entity.id
_entity.type
_entity.pdbx_description
1 polymer ?
#
loop_
_entity_poly.entity_id
_entity_poly.type
_entity_poly.pdbx_seq_one_letter_code
_entity_poly.pdbx_strand_id
1 'polypeptide(L)'
;MKTVAIMLSVVSLMFVQSACSISAALKQPPPADLSGIGVGTPRMEIIQRLGPPNFSDTDTQGKKQDSFEFQSGMHGASKTRVILYLAGDLVTLGLAELIFWPLELTLMKSATCSASATYDSSPTQKAETWNLKQKEGVQGC
;
A
#
# COMPACT_ATOMS: atom_id res chain seq x y z
N MET A 1 -6.74 8.59 46.87
CA MET A 1 -6.53 7.22 46.34
C MET A 1 -7.25 7.00 45.00
N LYS A 2 -8.58 7.22 44.89
CA LYS A 2 -9.33 7.04 43.63
C LYS A 2 -8.82 7.93 42.47
N THR A 3 -8.53 9.19 42.73
CA THR A 3 -7.99 10.16 41.74
C THR A 3 -6.58 9.80 41.24
N VAL A 4 -5.72 9.29 42.13
CA VAL A 4 -4.37 8.83 41.78
C VAL A 4 -4.43 7.56 40.93
N ALA A 5 -5.33 6.63 41.25
CA ALA A 5 -5.57 5.43 40.43
C ALA A 5 -6.11 5.78 39.04
N ILE A 6 -7.01 6.76 38.94
CA ILE A 6 -7.52 7.25 37.64
C ILE A 6 -6.39 7.89 36.83
N MET A 7 -5.57 8.77 37.42
CA MET A 7 -4.42 9.36 36.72
C MET A 7 -3.43 8.29 36.21
N LEU A 8 -3.09 7.30 37.03
CA LEU A 8 -2.23 6.19 36.61
C LEU A 8 -2.84 5.38 35.45
N SER A 9 -4.15 5.12 35.48
CA SER A 9 -4.84 4.43 34.38
C SER A 9 -4.83 5.24 33.08
N VAL A 10 -5.02 6.56 33.15
CA VAL A 10 -5.01 7.44 31.97
C VAL A 10 -3.63 7.50 31.36
N VAL A 11 -2.58 7.71 32.17
CA VAL A 11 -1.19 7.73 31.69
C VAL A 11 -0.83 6.40 31.05
N SER A 12 -1.19 5.26 31.67
CA SER A 12 -0.95 3.94 31.08
C SER A 12 -1.65 3.75 29.73
N LEU A 13 -2.84 4.34 29.54
CA LEU A 13 -3.58 4.26 28.28
C LEU A 13 -2.91 5.08 27.17
N MET A 14 -2.34 6.24 27.51
CA MET A 14 -1.67 7.12 26.54
C MET A 14 -0.40 6.47 25.96
N PHE A 15 0.37 5.73 26.77
CA PHE A 15 1.55 4.99 26.30
C PHE A 15 1.21 3.85 25.33
N VAL A 16 0.00 3.30 25.37
CA VAL A 16 -0.42 2.22 24.45
C VAL A 16 -0.86 2.77 23.09
N GLN A 17 -1.24 4.05 23.02
CA GLN A 17 -1.76 4.67 21.78
C GLN A 17 -0.69 5.37 20.93
N SER A 18 0.47 5.73 21.50
CA SER A 18 1.55 6.54 20.90
C SER A 18 2.41 5.84 19.83
N ALA A 19 1.87 4.87 19.11
CA ALA A 19 2.62 4.13 18.09
C ALA A 19 1.80 3.79 16.85
N CYS A 20 0.56 4.29 16.77
CA CYS A 20 -0.34 3.99 15.68
C CYS A 20 0.22 4.61 14.39
N SER A 21 0.38 5.94 14.33
CA SER A 21 0.88 6.66 13.15
C SER A 21 2.25 6.14 12.68
N ILE A 22 3.14 5.82 13.63
CA ILE A 22 4.46 5.24 13.35
C ILE A 22 4.33 3.86 12.68
N SER A 23 3.48 2.98 13.22
CA SER A 23 3.24 1.65 12.68
C SER A 23 2.66 1.70 11.26
N ALA A 24 1.71 2.62 11.00
CA ALA A 24 1.17 2.84 9.66
C ALA A 24 2.26 3.26 8.67
N ALA A 25 3.08 4.26 9.02
CA ALA A 25 4.13 4.76 8.15
C ALA A 25 5.21 3.71 7.86
N LEU A 26 5.59 2.92 8.86
CA LEU A 26 6.60 1.87 8.71
C LEU A 26 6.09 0.70 7.85
N LYS A 27 4.82 0.31 7.96
CA LYS A 27 4.22 -0.79 7.17
C LYS A 27 3.85 -0.39 5.74
N GLN A 28 3.90 0.89 5.41
CA GLN A 28 3.53 1.35 4.09
C GLN A 28 4.39 0.70 2.99
N PRO A 29 3.80 0.12 1.95
CA PRO A 29 4.55 -0.49 0.86
C PRO A 29 5.31 0.58 0.05
N PRO A 30 6.39 0.20 -0.66
CA PRO A 30 7.00 1.06 -1.65
C PRO A 30 6.05 1.29 -2.84
N PRO A 31 6.34 2.25 -3.74
CA PRO A 31 5.62 2.39 -4.99
C PRO A 31 5.80 1.13 -5.84
N ALA A 32 4.74 0.69 -6.51
CA ALA A 32 4.85 -0.42 -7.45
C ALA A 32 5.71 -0.03 -8.65
N ASP A 33 6.60 -0.92 -9.11
CA ASP A 33 7.37 -0.68 -10.33
C ASP A 33 6.56 -1.06 -11.57
N LEU A 34 5.95 -0.06 -12.18
CA LEU A 34 5.20 -0.18 -13.44
C LEU A 34 6.01 0.31 -14.64
N SER A 35 7.28 0.65 -14.45
CA SER A 35 8.10 1.26 -15.49
C SER A 35 8.34 0.28 -16.64
N GLY A 36 7.86 0.63 -17.84
CA GLY A 36 7.98 -0.22 -19.02
C GLY A 36 7.06 -1.44 -19.03
N ILE A 37 6.16 -1.61 -18.05
CA ILE A 37 5.08 -2.59 -18.15
C ILE A 37 4.00 -2.05 -19.08
N GLY A 38 3.64 -2.83 -20.09
CA GLY A 38 2.59 -2.50 -21.04
C GLY A 38 2.48 -3.52 -22.18
N VAL A 39 1.87 -3.09 -23.28
CA VAL A 39 1.77 -3.91 -24.50
C VAL A 39 3.16 -4.36 -24.97
N GLY A 40 3.30 -5.65 -25.27
CA GLY A 40 4.55 -6.29 -25.67
C GLY A 40 5.36 -6.89 -24.51
N THR A 41 5.01 -6.59 -23.26
CA THR A 41 5.71 -7.12 -22.08
C THR A 41 5.45 -8.63 -21.95
N PRO A 42 6.48 -9.48 -21.79
CA PRO A 42 6.29 -10.90 -21.54
C PRO A 42 5.53 -11.16 -20.23
N ARG A 43 4.59 -12.09 -20.24
CA ARG A 43 3.80 -12.48 -19.05
C ARG A 43 4.66 -12.73 -17.81
N MET A 44 5.78 -13.45 -17.98
CA MET A 44 6.66 -13.78 -16.86
C MET A 44 7.32 -12.54 -16.24
N GLU A 45 7.60 -11.50 -17.03
CA GLU A 45 8.15 -10.25 -16.51
C GLU A 45 7.11 -9.48 -15.69
N ILE A 46 5.85 -9.45 -16.15
CA ILE A 46 4.73 -8.87 -15.38
C ILE A 46 4.58 -9.59 -14.04
N ILE A 47 4.60 -10.93 -14.06
CA ILE A 47 4.49 -11.76 -12.83
C ILE A 47 5.67 -11.53 -11.88
N GLN A 48 6.89 -11.35 -12.40
CA GLN A 48 8.07 -11.09 -11.57
C GLN A 48 7.98 -9.74 -10.85
N ARG A 49 7.38 -8.72 -11.49
CA ARG A 49 7.28 -7.37 -10.92
C ARG A 49 6.06 -7.19 -10.02
N LEU A 50 4.91 -7.75 -10.41
CA LEU A 50 3.63 -7.54 -9.72
C LEU A 50 3.21 -8.71 -8.82
N GLY A 51 3.91 -9.83 -8.91
CA GLY A 51 3.52 -11.07 -8.26
C GLY A 51 2.58 -11.93 -9.11
N PRO A 52 2.14 -13.09 -8.58
CA PRO A 52 1.24 -13.97 -9.30
C PRO A 52 -0.12 -13.28 -9.54
N PRO A 53 -0.81 -13.60 -10.66
CA PRO A 53 -2.13 -13.07 -10.91
C PRO A 53 -3.13 -13.59 -9.89
N ASN A 54 -4.05 -12.72 -9.46
CA ASN A 54 -5.18 -13.08 -8.60
C ASN A 54 -6.17 -13.99 -9.32
N PHE A 55 -6.30 -13.80 -10.64
CA PHE A 55 -7.17 -14.59 -11.49
C PHE A 55 -6.54 -14.76 -12.87
N SER A 56 -6.62 -15.98 -13.39
CA SER A 56 -6.10 -16.34 -14.71
C SER A 56 -7.13 -17.18 -15.45
N ASP A 57 -7.54 -16.74 -16.64
CA ASP A 57 -8.51 -17.42 -17.47
C ASP A 57 -8.04 -17.50 -18.93
N THR A 58 -8.85 -18.12 -19.78
CA THR A 58 -8.68 -18.17 -21.24
C THR A 58 -9.95 -17.64 -21.88
N ASP A 59 -9.83 -16.65 -22.76
CA ASP A 59 -11.00 -16.07 -23.40
C ASP A 59 -11.61 -16.96 -24.49
N THR A 60 -12.71 -16.48 -25.06
CA THR A 60 -13.44 -17.18 -26.13
C THR A 60 -12.62 -17.38 -27.40
N GLN A 61 -11.50 -16.66 -27.57
CA GLN A 61 -10.55 -16.81 -28.67
C GLN A 61 -9.36 -17.71 -28.31
N GLY A 62 -9.34 -18.30 -27.10
CA GLY A 62 -8.25 -19.15 -26.65
C GLY A 62 -7.03 -18.39 -26.11
N LYS A 63 -7.13 -17.07 -25.93
CA LYS A 63 -6.02 -16.24 -25.42
C LYS A 63 -6.01 -16.22 -23.90
N LYS A 64 -4.81 -16.28 -23.33
CA LYS A 64 -4.63 -16.23 -21.87
C LYS A 64 -4.95 -14.82 -21.37
N GLN A 65 -5.69 -14.72 -20.27
CA GLN A 65 -5.98 -13.46 -19.60
C GLN A 65 -5.61 -13.55 -18.13
N ASP A 66 -4.87 -12.56 -17.63
CA ASP A 66 -4.51 -12.46 -16.22
C ASP A 66 -5.02 -11.15 -15.63
N SER A 67 -5.49 -11.22 -14.39
CA SER A 67 -5.84 -10.07 -13.55
C SER A 67 -4.96 -10.06 -12.32
N PHE A 68 -4.38 -8.90 -12.03
CA PHE A 68 -3.45 -8.65 -10.94
C PHE A 68 -4.08 -7.66 -9.96
N GLU A 69 -3.79 -7.85 -8.68
CA GLU A 69 -4.11 -6.89 -7.63
C GLU A 69 -2.93 -6.73 -6.69
N PHE A 70 -2.45 -5.50 -6.54
CA PHE A 70 -1.25 -5.19 -5.78
C PHE A 70 -1.38 -3.84 -5.09
N GLN A 71 -0.55 -3.62 -4.07
CA GLN A 71 -0.48 -2.36 -3.35
C GLN A 71 0.62 -1.48 -3.94
N SER A 72 0.32 -0.21 -4.18
CA SER A 72 1.30 0.83 -4.55
C SER A 72 1.31 1.90 -3.47
N GLY A 73 2.44 2.05 -2.78
CA GLY A 73 2.57 3.01 -1.68
C GLY A 73 3.51 4.17 -2.02
N MET A 74 4.11 4.74 -0.97
CA MET A 74 4.99 5.91 -1.10
C MET A 74 6.46 5.50 -1.17
N HIS A 75 7.27 6.37 -1.77
CA HIS A 75 8.73 6.22 -1.81
C HIS A 75 9.32 5.98 -0.41
N GLY A 76 10.34 5.14 -0.30
CA GLY A 76 10.92 4.74 1.00
C GLY A 76 11.38 5.92 1.87
N ALA A 77 11.86 7.01 1.25
CA ALA A 77 12.23 8.23 1.96
C ALA A 77 11.07 8.87 2.74
N SER A 78 9.81 8.63 2.35
CA SER A 78 8.63 9.11 3.06
C SER A 78 8.52 8.57 4.49
N LYS A 79 9.18 7.44 4.81
CA LYS A 79 9.20 6.85 6.16
C LYS A 79 9.93 7.73 7.18
N THR A 80 10.73 8.70 6.74
CA THR A 80 11.39 9.68 7.62
C THR A 80 10.42 10.53 8.42
N ARG A 81 9.15 10.65 7.98
CA ARG A 81 8.10 11.35 8.73
C ARG A 81 7.81 10.73 10.10
N VAL A 82 8.20 9.47 10.34
CA VAL A 82 8.15 8.84 11.68
C VAL A 82 8.88 9.68 12.73
N ILE A 83 9.94 10.40 12.34
CA ILE A 83 10.67 11.31 13.24
C ILE A 83 9.74 12.43 13.74
N LEU A 84 8.88 12.96 12.88
CA LEU A 84 7.91 13.99 13.24
C LEU A 84 6.84 13.44 14.18
N TYR A 85 6.38 12.20 13.96
CA TYR A 85 5.42 11.55 14.85
C TYR A 85 6.02 11.32 16.23
N LEU A 86 7.23 10.78 16.29
CA LEU A 86 7.96 10.57 17.54
C LEU A 86 8.17 11.89 18.29
N ALA A 87 8.59 12.95 17.59
CA ALA A 87 8.76 14.27 18.19
C ALA A 87 7.42 14.83 18.72
N GLY A 88 6.35 14.69 17.92
CA GLY A 88 5.00 15.09 18.31
C GLY A 88 4.50 14.36 19.56
N ASP A 89 4.70 13.05 19.63
CA ASP A 89 4.30 12.24 20.77
C ASP A 89 5.10 12.56 22.02
N LEU A 90 6.41 12.84 21.91
CA LEU A 90 7.22 13.27 23.06
C LEU A 90 6.78 14.63 23.60
N VAL A 91 6.46 15.59 22.72
CA VAL A 91 6.04 16.95 23.12
C VAL A 91 4.61 16.95 23.68
N THR A 92 3.74 16.12 23.13
CA THR A 92 2.30 16.12 23.45
C THR A 92 1.87 14.95 24.34
N LEU A 93 2.83 14.14 24.80
CA LEU A 93 2.60 12.90 25.55
C LEU A 93 1.64 11.94 24.83
N GLY A 94 1.81 11.80 23.51
CA GLY A 94 1.02 10.90 22.66
C GLY A 94 -0.32 11.47 22.15
N LEU A 95 -0.67 12.72 22.47
CA LEU A 95 -1.90 13.34 21.95
C LEU A 95 -1.83 13.65 20.45
N ALA A 96 -0.63 13.77 19.88
CA ALA A 96 -0.43 14.03 18.46
C ALA A 96 -1.00 12.92 17.56
N GLU A 97 -1.11 11.68 18.07
CA GLU A 97 -1.78 10.57 17.39
C GLU A 97 -3.24 10.85 17.00
N LEU A 98 -3.96 11.71 17.74
CA LEU A 98 -5.32 12.14 17.38
C LEU A 98 -5.40 12.82 16.00
N ILE A 99 -4.27 13.34 15.52
CA ILE A 99 -4.14 13.99 14.23
C ILE A 99 -3.38 13.08 13.27
N PHE A 100 -2.22 12.56 13.67
CA PHE A 100 -1.33 11.83 12.76
C PHE A 100 -1.88 10.47 12.34
N TRP A 101 -2.56 9.74 13.21
CA TRP A 101 -3.12 8.44 12.84
C TRP A 101 -4.26 8.56 11.81
N PRO A 102 -5.28 9.43 11.99
CA PRO A 102 -6.28 9.64 10.95
C PRO A 102 -5.68 10.14 9.63
N LEU A 103 -4.66 11.00 9.67
CA LEU A 103 -3.98 11.46 8.46
C LEU A 103 -3.31 10.29 7.71
N GLU A 104 -2.68 9.38 8.43
CA GLU A 104 -2.09 8.17 7.84
C GLU A 104 -3.14 7.27 7.17
N LEU A 105 -4.27 7.06 7.84
CA LEU A 105 -5.35 6.21 7.34
C LEU A 105 -6.11 6.80 6.15
N THR A 106 -6.04 8.12 5.95
CA THR A 106 -6.82 8.82 4.93
C THR A 106 -5.94 9.32 3.79
N LEU A 107 -4.99 10.21 4.08
CA LEU A 107 -4.20 10.89 3.05
C LEU A 107 -2.94 10.11 2.65
N MET A 108 -2.42 9.27 3.56
CA MET A 108 -1.21 8.48 3.30
C MET A 108 -1.51 7.01 2.98
N LYS A 109 -2.78 6.63 2.87
CA LYS A 109 -3.20 5.27 2.52
C LYS A 109 -2.65 4.89 1.14
N SER A 110 -1.98 3.74 1.07
CA SER A 110 -1.50 3.16 -0.20
C SER A 110 -2.66 2.89 -1.16
N ALA A 111 -2.37 2.92 -2.45
CA ALA A 111 -3.32 2.51 -3.47
C ALA A 111 -3.42 1.00 -3.58
N THR A 112 -4.65 0.53 -3.73
CA THR A 112 -4.91 -0.80 -4.26
C THR A 112 -5.07 -0.68 -5.77
N CYS A 113 -4.10 -1.20 -6.52
CA CYS A 113 -4.07 -1.19 -7.96
C CYS A 113 -4.59 -2.51 -8.52
N SER A 114 -5.27 -2.43 -9.66
CA SER A 114 -5.71 -3.58 -10.42
C SER A 114 -5.23 -3.44 -11.85
N ALA A 115 -4.57 -4.48 -12.34
CA ALA A 115 -4.14 -4.55 -13.73
C ALA A 115 -4.73 -5.78 -14.41
N SER A 116 -5.04 -5.66 -15.70
CA SER A 116 -5.40 -6.82 -16.52
C SER A 116 -4.63 -6.83 -17.83
N ALA A 117 -4.22 -8.04 -18.24
CA ALA A 117 -3.49 -8.28 -19.46
C ALA A 117 -4.10 -9.47 -20.21
N THR A 118 -4.33 -9.29 -21.51
CA THR A 118 -4.58 -10.39 -22.45
C THR A 118 -3.29 -10.65 -23.22
N TYR A 119 -2.90 -11.91 -23.37
CA TYR A 119 -1.65 -12.29 -24.01
C TYR A 119 -1.85 -12.87 -25.40
N ASP A 120 -0.82 -12.71 -26.23
CA ASP A 120 -0.72 -13.40 -27.51
C ASP A 120 -0.57 -14.92 -27.33
N SER A 121 -0.76 -15.66 -28.41
CA SER A 121 -0.55 -17.11 -28.46
C SER A 121 0.92 -17.50 -28.62
N SER A 122 1.87 -16.56 -28.48
CA SER A 122 3.29 -16.86 -28.62
C SER A 122 3.78 -17.68 -27.41
N PRO A 123 4.91 -18.42 -27.55
CA PRO A 123 5.51 -19.12 -26.42
C PRO A 123 5.85 -18.20 -25.24
N THR A 124 6.14 -16.92 -25.52
CA THR A 124 6.49 -15.92 -24.50
C THR A 124 5.28 -15.20 -23.89
N GLN A 125 4.08 -15.41 -24.43
CA GLN A 125 2.82 -14.81 -23.98
C GLN A 125 2.99 -13.30 -23.74
N LYS A 126 3.21 -12.53 -24.81
CA LYS A 126 3.38 -11.08 -24.70
C LYS A 126 2.02 -10.41 -24.54
N ALA A 127 1.94 -9.38 -23.70
CA ALA A 127 0.69 -8.64 -23.49
C ALA A 127 0.24 -7.95 -24.79
N GLU A 128 -0.92 -8.29 -25.32
CA GLU A 128 -1.56 -7.55 -26.42
C GLU A 128 -2.37 -6.38 -25.87
N THR A 129 -2.94 -6.54 -24.67
CA THR A 129 -3.68 -5.50 -23.97
C THR A 129 -3.10 -5.30 -22.58
N TRP A 130 -3.15 -4.06 -22.10
CA TRP A 130 -2.75 -3.70 -20.75
C TRP A 130 -3.70 -2.63 -20.23
N ASN A 131 -4.42 -2.93 -19.16
CA ASN A 131 -5.32 -1.99 -18.51
C ASN A 131 -4.95 -1.87 -17.04
N LEU A 132 -4.61 -0.66 -16.59
CA LEU A 132 -4.31 -0.35 -15.20
C LEU A 132 -5.42 0.53 -14.62
N LYS A 133 -5.91 0.19 -13.43
CA LYS A 133 -6.93 0.94 -12.70
C LYS A 133 -6.57 1.01 -11.22
N GLN A 134 -6.80 2.16 -10.61
CA GLN A 134 -6.76 2.34 -9.16
C GLN A 134 -8.15 2.03 -8.59
N LYS A 135 -8.25 1.06 -7.68
CA LYS A 135 -9.51 0.72 -6.98
C LYS A 135 -9.76 1.62 -5.79
N GLU A 136 -8.73 1.82 -4.97
CA GLU A 136 -8.80 2.58 -3.72
C GLU A 136 -7.44 3.20 -3.39
N GLY A 137 -7.43 4.14 -2.45
CA GLY A 137 -6.22 4.79 -1.91
C GLY A 137 -5.90 6.12 -2.57
N VAL A 138 -4.93 6.83 -2.01
CA VAL A 138 -4.57 8.20 -2.44
C VAL A 138 -3.27 8.23 -3.25
N GLN A 139 -2.38 7.27 -2.98
CA GLN A 139 -1.15 7.11 -3.75
C GLN A 139 -1.49 6.62 -5.17
N GLY A 140 -0.69 6.97 -6.17
CA GLY A 140 -0.96 6.57 -7.55
C GLY A 140 -0.67 5.09 -7.81
N CYS A 141 -1.45 4.52 -8.72
CA CYS A 141 -0.97 3.53 -9.67
C CYS A 141 -0.34 4.31 -10.86
#